data_AF-D6AHG3-F1
#
_entry.id   AF-D6AHG3-F1
#
_cell.length_a   1.000
_cell.length_b   1.000
_cell.length_c   1.000
_cell.angle_alpha   90.00
_cell.angle_beta   90.00
_cell.angle_gamma   90.00
#
_symmetry.space_group_name_H-M   'P 1'
#
loop_
_entity.id
_entity.type
_entity.pdbx_description
1 polymer ?
#
loop_
_entity_poly.entity_id
_entity_poly.type
_entity_poly.pdbx_seq_one_letter_code
_entity_poly.pdbx_strand_id
1 'polypeptide(L)'
;MLGAGPRGPLSVDLADEGPHLLIEGPSGSGRTELLRAVAASLASAARPDRLGILLVDGSGGEQGERGEGLLPCTELPHVFTHLVASDPVRMREFAQALGGELKRRAELLGELDFAAWHERYGQQEAQRGPAPRVVGQRPPSGAEHRGDLDSPASGTLRLRPAAARSADPGPSPLPRLVVLADDFDALVAPALGSPGRPAAGSVVRALEAVARDGGRLGVHLVATSARPDRTEDTELARGARLRIVLDAPVLPPSPDEPAPGRGRLGHPDGRVTPFQGGRVTGRIPRTATLRPTVVPLEWERMGDPPTRRPVRELGNGPTDLALLASALERAARSVNAERLPALAPFTA
;
A
#
# COMPACT_ATOMS: atom_id res chain seq x y z
N MET A 1 5.32 5.09 -7.50
CA MET A 1 5.49 4.61 -8.88
C MET A 1 4.18 3.94 -9.30
N LEU A 2 3.72 4.10 -10.54
CA LEU A 2 2.50 3.46 -11.04
C LEU A 2 2.82 2.32 -12.01
N GLY A 3 3.96 2.43 -12.70
CA GLY A 3 4.36 1.50 -13.75
C GLY A 3 5.44 2.11 -14.64
N ALA A 4 5.43 1.78 -15.93
CA ALA A 4 6.38 2.31 -16.90
C ALA A 4 5.67 3.02 -18.07
N GLY A 5 6.11 4.22 -18.38
CA GLY A 5 5.72 4.97 -19.59
C GLY A 5 6.82 4.95 -20.65
N PRO A 6 6.62 5.67 -21.78
CA PRO A 6 7.57 5.72 -22.90
C PRO A 6 8.98 6.21 -22.52
N ARG A 7 9.10 6.97 -21.42
CA ARG A 7 10.35 7.58 -20.96
C ARG A 7 10.92 6.93 -19.70
N GLY A 8 10.45 5.73 -19.35
CA GLY A 8 10.87 4.99 -18.15
C GLY A 8 9.80 4.96 -17.05
N PRO A 9 10.20 4.81 -15.78
CA PRO A 9 9.26 4.71 -14.66
C PRO A 9 8.30 5.91 -14.61
N LEU A 10 7.01 5.63 -14.46
CA LEU A 10 5.98 6.63 -14.22
C LEU A 10 5.66 6.69 -12.73
N SER A 11 5.75 7.87 -12.14
CA SER A 11 5.38 8.15 -10.75
C SER A 11 4.45 9.35 -10.68
N VAL A 12 3.66 9.39 -9.62
CA VAL A 12 2.84 10.55 -9.23
C VAL A 12 3.09 10.83 -7.76
N ASP A 13 3.07 12.11 -7.39
CA ASP A 13 3.04 12.54 -6.00
C ASP A 13 1.62 13.01 -5.63
N LEU A 14 0.95 12.27 -4.76
CA LEU A 14 -0.41 12.60 -4.30
C LEU A 14 -0.44 13.87 -3.42
N ALA A 15 0.67 14.24 -2.79
CA ALA A 15 0.71 15.47 -1.99
C ALA A 15 0.77 16.72 -2.89
N ASP A 16 1.55 16.65 -3.97
CA ASP A 16 1.85 17.82 -4.81
C ASP A 16 0.94 17.93 -6.05
N GLU A 17 0.64 16.81 -6.71
CA GLU A 17 -0.09 16.81 -7.99
C GLU A 17 -1.60 16.73 -7.80
N GLY A 18 -2.06 16.21 -6.67
CA GLY A 18 -3.47 16.17 -6.33
C GLY A 18 -3.77 15.15 -5.24
N PRO A 19 -4.53 15.51 -4.20
CA PRO A 19 -4.69 14.69 -3.00
C PRO A 19 -5.41 13.36 -3.27
N HIS A 20 -6.08 13.22 -4.41
CA HIS A 20 -6.88 12.05 -4.76
C HIS A 20 -6.61 11.59 -6.19
N LEU A 21 -6.72 10.28 -6.39
CA LEU A 21 -6.49 9.59 -7.67
C LEU A 21 -7.71 8.71 -8.00
N LEU A 22 -8.26 8.86 -9.19
CA LEU A 22 -9.34 8.01 -9.70
C LEU A 22 -8.81 7.11 -10.83
N ILE A 23 -9.08 5.81 -10.74
CA ILE A 23 -8.67 4.78 -11.70
C ILE A 23 -9.91 4.17 -12.34
N GLU A 24 -10.14 4.47 -13.61
CA GLU A 24 -11.30 4.04 -14.38
C GLU A 24 -10.88 2.99 -15.41
N GLY A 25 -11.81 2.10 -15.76
CA GLY A 25 -11.61 1.11 -16.82
C GLY A 25 -12.62 -0.01 -16.72
N PRO A 26 -12.90 -0.79 -17.78
CA PRO A 26 -13.86 -1.90 -17.70
C PRO A 26 -13.32 -3.10 -16.91
N SER A 27 -14.17 -4.07 -16.59
CA SER A 27 -13.74 -5.32 -15.94
C SER A 27 -12.63 -6.02 -16.73
N GLY A 28 -11.64 -6.57 -16.03
CA GLY A 28 -10.46 -7.21 -16.63
C GLY A 28 -9.39 -6.24 -17.15
N SER A 29 -9.58 -4.91 -17.07
CA SER A 29 -8.56 -3.92 -17.46
C SER A 29 -7.36 -3.84 -16.50
N GLY A 30 -7.45 -4.45 -15.31
CA GLY A 30 -6.37 -4.47 -14.32
C GLY A 30 -6.48 -3.40 -13.22
N ARG A 31 -7.65 -2.77 -13.02
CA ARG A 31 -7.88 -1.75 -11.98
C ARG A 31 -7.40 -2.16 -10.58
N THR A 32 -7.91 -3.28 -10.06
CA THR A 32 -7.53 -3.84 -8.75
C THR A 32 -6.02 -4.07 -8.66
N GLU A 33 -5.40 -4.61 -9.72
CA GLU A 33 -3.96 -4.87 -9.74
C GLU A 33 -3.15 -3.57 -9.71
N LEU A 34 -3.58 -2.54 -10.43
CA LEU A 34 -2.98 -1.23 -10.35
C LEU A 34 -3.15 -0.60 -8.96
N LEU A 35 -4.31 -0.76 -8.33
CA LEU A 35 -4.54 -0.29 -6.95
C LEU A 35 -3.61 -1.01 -5.94
N ARG A 36 -3.39 -2.32 -6.10
CA ARG A 36 -2.39 -3.07 -5.33
C ARG A 36 -0.96 -2.56 -5.58
N ALA A 37 -0.63 -2.23 -6.84
CA ALA A 37 0.67 -1.65 -7.19
C ALA A 37 0.89 -0.25 -6.59
N VAL A 38 -0.19 0.55 -6.47
CA VAL A 38 -0.20 1.81 -5.71
C VAL A 38 0.10 1.55 -4.23
N ALA A 39 -0.58 0.59 -3.61
CA ALA A 39 -0.33 0.21 -2.21
C ALA A 39 1.13 -0.19 -1.96
N ALA A 40 1.67 -1.08 -2.81
CA ALA A 40 3.07 -1.50 -2.77
C ALA A 40 4.04 -0.33 -2.92
N SER A 41 3.76 0.58 -3.86
CA SER A 41 4.60 1.76 -4.08
C SER A 41 4.60 2.72 -2.90
N LEU A 42 3.44 3.01 -2.33
CA LEU A 42 3.32 3.84 -1.13
C LEU A 42 4.08 3.22 0.05
N ALA A 43 3.89 1.92 0.27
CA ALA A 43 4.55 1.17 1.33
C ALA A 43 6.09 1.13 1.17
N SER A 44 6.59 1.12 -0.08
CA SER A 44 8.03 1.18 -0.36
C SER A 44 8.64 2.57 -0.14
N ALA A 45 7.84 3.63 -0.19
CA ALA A 45 8.30 5.01 -0.13
C ALA A 45 8.28 5.62 1.28
N ALA A 46 7.53 5.04 2.21
CA ALA A 46 7.37 5.55 3.57
C ALA A 46 7.48 4.45 4.62
N ARG A 47 7.77 4.82 5.88
CA ARG A 47 7.75 3.90 7.02
C ARG A 47 6.32 3.67 7.52
N PRO A 48 6.01 2.51 8.12
CA PRO A 48 4.66 2.21 8.63
C PRO A 48 4.22 3.09 9.80
N ASP A 49 5.14 3.75 10.51
CA ASP A 49 4.85 4.75 11.56
C ASP A 49 4.59 6.17 11.00
N ARG A 50 4.74 6.36 9.69
CA ARG A 50 4.53 7.66 9.01
C ARG A 50 3.44 7.63 7.95
N LEU A 51 3.05 6.44 7.51
CA LEU A 51 2.04 6.20 6.50
C LEU A 51 1.12 5.06 6.95
N GLY A 52 -0.17 5.36 7.04
CA GLY A 52 -1.24 4.37 7.21
C GLY A 52 -2.00 4.14 5.93
N ILE A 53 -2.34 2.88 5.65
CA ILE A 53 -3.19 2.49 4.52
C ILE A 53 -4.47 1.85 5.05
N LEU A 54 -5.61 2.35 4.60
CA LEU A 54 -6.93 1.74 4.81
C LEU A 54 -7.39 1.12 3.49
N LEU A 55 -7.83 -0.14 3.53
CA LEU A 55 -8.34 -0.85 2.35
C LEU A 55 -9.87 -0.94 2.42
N VAL A 56 -10.53 -0.67 1.30
CA VAL A 56 -12.00 -0.82 1.16
C VAL A 56 -12.28 -1.58 -0.13
N ASP A 57 -12.81 -2.80 -0.03
CA ASP A 57 -13.34 -3.55 -1.17
C ASP A 57 -14.85 -3.29 -1.31
N GLY A 58 -15.25 -2.56 -2.36
CA GLY A 58 -16.66 -2.19 -2.61
C GLY A 58 -17.54 -3.32 -3.13
N SER A 59 -16.95 -4.23 -3.91
CA SER A 59 -17.63 -5.39 -4.50
C SER A 59 -17.77 -6.53 -3.49
N GLY A 60 -18.59 -6.36 -2.45
CA GLY A 60 -18.85 -7.39 -1.43
C GLY A 60 -19.62 -8.63 -1.93
N GLY A 61 -19.12 -9.34 -2.96
CA GLY A 61 -19.60 -10.66 -3.40
C GLY A 61 -20.71 -10.70 -4.46
N GLU A 62 -21.12 -9.57 -5.06
CA GLU A 62 -22.27 -9.56 -5.99
C GLU A 62 -21.98 -10.11 -7.40
N GLN A 63 -20.73 -10.47 -7.73
CA GLN A 63 -20.34 -10.86 -9.10
C GLN A 63 -19.51 -12.16 -9.18
N GLY A 64 -19.59 -13.04 -8.19
CA GLY A 64 -18.87 -14.33 -8.21
C GLY A 64 -17.35 -14.24 -7.98
N GLU A 65 -16.78 -13.03 -8.05
CA GLU A 65 -15.47 -12.70 -7.49
C GLU A 65 -15.59 -12.58 -5.96
N ARG A 66 -14.66 -13.19 -5.22
CA ARG A 66 -14.54 -12.95 -3.78
C ARG A 66 -14.22 -11.45 -3.64
N GLY A 67 -15.07 -10.68 -2.97
CA GLY A 67 -14.98 -9.24 -2.75
C GLY A 67 -13.80 -8.79 -1.89
N GLU A 68 -12.64 -9.38 -2.14
CA GLU A 68 -11.41 -9.35 -1.36
C GLU A 68 -10.26 -9.11 -2.34
N GLY A 69 -10.48 -8.24 -3.32
CA GLY A 69 -9.49 -7.84 -4.30
C GLY A 69 -8.25 -7.27 -3.61
N LEU A 70 -8.41 -6.54 -2.52
CA LEU A 70 -7.29 -5.95 -1.79
C LEU A 70 -6.67 -6.84 -0.72
N LEU A 71 -7.18 -8.06 -0.50
CA LEU A 71 -6.68 -8.98 0.53
C LEU A 71 -5.15 -9.19 0.50
N PRO A 72 -4.48 -9.35 -0.66
CA PRO A 72 -3.02 -9.48 -0.69
C PRO A 72 -2.27 -8.28 -0.08
N CYS A 73 -2.85 -7.09 -0.09
CA CYS A 73 -2.23 -5.90 0.49
C CYS A 73 -2.24 -5.91 2.02
N THR A 74 -3.05 -6.74 2.67
CA THR A 74 -3.08 -6.88 4.14
C THR A 74 -1.77 -7.40 4.72
N GLU A 75 -0.89 -7.97 3.89
CA GLU A 75 0.46 -8.37 4.29
C GLU A 75 1.39 -7.17 4.53
N LEU A 76 1.09 -6.00 3.97
CA LEU A 76 1.90 -4.79 4.12
C LEU A 76 1.80 -4.26 5.56
N PRO A 77 2.93 -3.93 6.22
CA PRO A 77 2.90 -3.44 7.62
C PRO A 77 2.23 -2.08 7.79
N HIS A 78 2.01 -1.34 6.70
CA HIS A 78 1.31 -0.06 6.65
C HIS A 78 -0.21 -0.21 6.68
N VAL A 79 -0.73 -1.39 6.30
CA VAL A 79 -2.16 -1.64 6.30
C VAL A 79 -2.59 -1.97 7.72
N PHE A 80 -3.50 -1.17 8.24
CA PHE A 80 -3.97 -1.27 9.63
C PHE A 80 -5.50 -1.40 9.73
N THR A 81 -6.19 -1.35 8.60
CA THR A 81 -7.64 -1.51 8.49
C THR A 81 -8.00 -2.02 7.10
N HIS A 82 -8.84 -3.05 7.03
CA HIS A 82 -9.41 -3.59 5.80
C HIS A 82 -10.91 -3.78 5.99
N LEU A 83 -11.69 -3.16 5.11
CA LEU A 83 -13.14 -3.28 5.06
C LEU A 83 -13.55 -4.00 3.77
N VAL A 84 -14.29 -5.09 3.91
CA VAL A 84 -15.07 -5.66 2.81
C VAL A 84 -16.50 -5.16 2.95
N ALA A 85 -17.06 -4.57 1.90
CA ALA A 85 -18.40 -3.97 1.89
C ALA A 85 -19.54 -5.00 1.81
N SER A 86 -19.45 -6.06 2.62
CA SER A 86 -20.45 -7.11 2.77
C SER A 86 -21.14 -7.08 4.14
N ASP A 87 -20.49 -6.52 5.18
CA ASP A 87 -21.01 -6.46 6.55
C ASP A 87 -21.46 -5.02 6.93
N PRO A 88 -22.78 -4.77 7.02
CA PRO A 88 -23.34 -3.47 7.39
C PRO A 88 -22.89 -2.92 8.75
N VAL A 89 -22.52 -3.77 9.70
CA VAL A 89 -22.04 -3.34 11.02
C VAL A 89 -20.63 -2.79 10.88
N ARG A 90 -19.71 -3.59 10.32
CA ARG A 90 -18.32 -3.17 10.06
C ARG A 90 -18.24 -1.92 9.18
N MET A 91 -19.11 -1.82 8.17
CA MET A 91 -19.19 -0.62 7.32
C MET A 91 -19.56 0.65 8.12
N ARG A 92 -20.49 0.56 9.08
CA ARG A 92 -20.86 1.70 9.93
C ARG A 92 -19.75 2.06 10.91
N GLU A 93 -19.12 1.07 11.53
CA GLU A 93 -18.00 1.26 12.44
C GLU A 93 -16.81 1.92 11.72
N PHE A 94 -16.49 1.44 10.51
CA PHE A 94 -15.45 2.03 9.67
C PHE A 94 -15.76 3.49 9.34
N ALA A 95 -16.99 3.78 8.91
CA ALA A 95 -17.40 5.14 8.59
C ALA A 95 -17.33 6.08 9.81
N GLN A 96 -17.73 5.60 10.98
CA GLN A 96 -17.62 6.35 12.24
C GLN A 96 -16.16 6.60 12.62
N ALA A 97 -15.30 5.59 12.50
CA ALA A 97 -13.89 5.68 12.84
C ALA A 97 -13.14 6.64 11.90
N LEU A 98 -13.36 6.52 10.58
CA LEU A 98 -12.78 7.41 9.59
C LEU A 98 -13.28 8.86 9.76
N GLY A 99 -14.59 9.06 9.96
CA GLY A 99 -15.15 10.39 10.22
C GLY A 99 -14.62 11.01 11.52
N GLY A 100 -14.47 10.21 12.58
CA GLY A 100 -13.86 10.63 13.84
C GLY A 100 -12.40 11.04 13.68
N GLU A 101 -11.61 10.29 12.90
CA GLU A 101 -10.21 10.61 12.61
C GLU A 101 -10.07 11.91 11.79
N LEU A 102 -10.93 12.13 10.78
CA LEU A 102 -10.95 13.39 10.04
C LEU A 102 -11.27 14.58 10.96
N LYS A 103 -12.25 14.43 11.86
CA LYS A 103 -12.59 15.46 12.84
C LYS A 103 -11.43 15.74 13.80
N ARG A 104 -10.81 14.69 14.36
CA ARG A 104 -9.63 14.81 15.24
C ARG A 104 -8.48 15.54 14.56
N ARG A 105 -8.23 15.23 13.28
CA ARG A 105 -7.22 15.92 12.46
C ARG A 105 -7.55 17.39 12.26
N ALA A 106 -8.80 17.71 11.93
CA ALA A 106 -9.24 19.10 11.75
C ALA A 106 -9.04 19.93 13.03
N GLU A 107 -9.38 19.35 14.18
CA GLU A 107 -9.16 20.00 15.50
C GLU A 107 -7.67 20.19 15.80
N LEU A 108 -6.82 19.21 15.46
CA LEU A 108 -5.37 19.28 15.70
C LEU A 108 -4.65 20.27 14.77
N LEU A 109 -5.07 20.35 13.51
CA LEU A 109 -4.46 21.22 12.49
C LEU A 109 -4.94 22.67 12.64
N GLY A 110 -6.19 22.87 13.06
CA GLY A 110 -6.83 24.19 13.08
C GLY A 110 -6.87 24.79 11.68
N GLU A 111 -6.31 26.00 11.54
CA GLU A 111 -6.25 26.74 10.27
C GLU A 111 -5.10 26.29 9.35
N LEU A 112 -4.18 25.45 9.85
CA LEU A 112 -3.04 24.98 9.05
C LEU A 112 -3.46 23.81 8.17
N ASP A 113 -2.83 23.69 7.00
CA ASP A 113 -2.82 22.43 6.27
C ASP A 113 -1.78 21.46 6.87
N PHE A 114 -1.88 20.20 6.45
CA PHE A 114 -1.02 19.13 6.92
C PHE A 114 0.48 19.42 6.69
N ALA A 115 0.85 20.02 5.57
CA ALA A 115 2.25 20.29 5.25
C ALA A 115 2.83 21.39 6.17
N ALA A 116 2.11 22.52 6.29
CA ALA A 116 2.47 23.62 7.16
C ALA A 116 2.49 23.22 8.63
N TRP A 117 1.57 22.34 9.05
CA TRP A 117 1.55 21.78 10.39
C TRP A 117 2.80 20.96 10.68
N HIS A 118 3.21 20.08 9.76
CA HIS A 118 4.43 19.28 9.90
C HIS A 118 5.70 20.12 9.91
N GLU A 119 5.77 21.16 9.08
CA GLU A 119 6.89 22.09 9.09
C GLU A 119 7.01 22.80 10.45
N ARG A 120 5.90 23.35 10.95
CA ARG A 120 5.84 24.01 12.25
C ARG A 120 6.18 23.04 13.40
N TYR A 121 5.70 21.80 13.34
CA TYR A 121 6.00 20.79 14.35
C TYR A 121 7.50 20.45 14.38
N GLY A 122 8.11 20.23 13.22
CA GLY A 122 9.55 19.95 13.11
C GLY A 122 10.42 21.11 13.62
N GLN A 123 10.01 22.36 13.36
CA GLN A 123 10.68 23.54 13.93
C GLN A 123 10.60 23.57 15.46
N GLN A 124 9.45 23.24 16.04
CA GLN A 124 9.27 23.20 17.50
C GLN A 124 10.08 22.07 18.15
N GLU A 125 10.15 20.89 17.53
CA GLU A 125 11.00 19.80 18.03
C GLU A 125 12.48 20.16 17.96
N ALA A 126 12.94 20.78 16.88
CA ALA A 126 14.32 21.24 16.76
C ALA A 126 14.68 22.28 17.85
N GLN A 127 13.74 23.15 18.21
CA GLN A 127 13.89 24.14 19.27
C GLN A 127 13.85 23.54 20.68
N ARG A 128 13.14 22.42 20.89
CA ARG A 128 13.10 21.70 22.17
C ARG A 128 14.41 20.99 22.51
N GLY A 129 15.32 20.85 21.55
CA GLY A 129 16.61 20.18 21.70
C GLY A 129 16.46 18.66 21.86
N PRO A 130 17.54 17.87 21.67
CA PRO A 130 17.46 16.44 21.88
C PRO A 130 17.15 16.15 23.35
N ALA A 131 16.07 15.41 23.61
CA ALA A 131 15.84 14.82 24.93
C ALA A 131 17.11 14.05 25.36
N PRO A 132 17.56 14.16 26.62
CA PRO A 132 18.77 13.47 27.05
C PRO A 132 18.58 11.98 26.86
N ARG A 133 19.23 11.42 25.84
CA ARG A 133 19.40 9.97 25.72
C ARG A 133 20.22 9.57 26.93
N VAL A 134 19.56 8.95 27.91
CA VAL A 134 20.25 8.26 29.00
C VAL A 134 21.09 7.17 28.34
N VAL A 135 22.36 7.49 28.06
CA VAL A 135 23.36 6.51 27.71
C VAL A 135 23.52 5.68 28.96
N GLY A 136 22.84 4.53 29.02
CA GLY A 136 23.12 3.53 30.02
C GLY A 136 24.61 3.22 29.96
N GLN A 137 25.35 3.70 30.96
CA GLN A 137 26.76 3.36 31.12
C GLN A 137 26.80 1.84 31.26
N ARG A 138 27.31 1.18 30.21
CA ARG A 138 27.59 -0.25 30.26
C ARG A 138 28.63 -0.43 31.36
N PRO A 139 28.37 -1.18 32.44
CA PRO A 139 29.38 -1.42 33.45
C PRO A 139 30.57 -2.13 32.79
N PRO A 140 31.82 -1.81 33.16
CA PRO A 140 32.98 -2.46 32.60
C PRO A 140 32.90 -3.95 32.89
N SER A 141 32.82 -4.76 31.84
CA SER A 141 32.93 -6.21 31.96
C SER A 141 34.36 -6.52 32.40
N GLY A 142 34.51 -7.03 33.61
CA GLY A 142 35.78 -7.53 34.14
C GLY A 142 36.25 -8.74 33.33
N ALA A 143 37.08 -8.47 32.32
CA ALA A 143 37.86 -9.47 31.61
C ALA A 143 39.15 -8.85 31.09
N GLU A 144 39.90 -8.19 31.97
CA GLU A 144 41.32 -7.91 31.78
C GLU A 144 42.09 -8.53 32.94
N HIS A 145 42.36 -9.84 32.87
CA HIS A 145 43.59 -10.46 33.38
C HIS A 145 43.59 -11.97 33.12
N ARG A 146 44.21 -12.38 32.00
CA ARG A 146 45.20 -13.45 31.95
C ARG A 146 45.74 -13.56 30.52
N GLY A 147 47.05 -13.69 30.44
CA GLY A 147 47.83 -13.50 29.23
C GLY A 147 47.91 -14.71 28.31
N ASP A 148 48.39 -14.35 27.12
CA ASP A 148 49.51 -14.94 26.40
C ASP A 148 49.26 -15.92 25.24
N LEU A 149 50.12 -15.73 24.24
CA LEU A 149 50.48 -16.54 23.07
C LEU A 149 49.83 -16.23 21.70
N ASP A 150 50.76 -16.04 20.75
CA ASP A 150 50.69 -15.59 19.36
C ASP A 150 49.80 -16.43 18.41
N SER A 151 49.11 -15.74 17.50
CA SER A 151 48.90 -16.20 16.11
C SER A 151 48.42 -15.08 15.17
N PRO A 152 48.79 -15.13 13.86
CA PRO A 152 48.91 -13.95 13.01
C PRO A 152 47.60 -13.48 12.38
N ALA A 153 47.62 -12.21 11.96
CA ALA A 153 46.53 -11.46 11.37
C ALA A 153 45.91 -12.13 10.13
N SER A 154 44.66 -12.57 10.24
CA SER A 154 43.78 -12.76 9.09
C SER A 154 42.99 -11.48 8.85
N GLY A 155 43.41 -10.73 7.83
CA GLY A 155 42.72 -9.55 7.33
C GLY A 155 41.34 -9.91 6.81
N THR A 156 40.31 -9.64 7.60
CA THR A 156 38.97 -9.37 7.08
C THR A 156 38.70 -7.90 7.27
N LEU A 157 38.58 -7.20 6.14
CA LEU A 157 38.22 -5.79 6.05
C LEU A 157 36.83 -5.63 6.69
N ARG A 158 36.77 -5.28 7.98
CA ARG A 158 35.51 -4.87 8.61
C ARG A 158 35.13 -3.54 7.99
N LEU A 159 34.29 -3.60 6.97
CA LEU A 159 33.52 -2.45 6.52
C LEU A 159 32.69 -1.96 7.71
N ARG A 160 33.22 -0.94 8.42
CA ARG A 160 32.42 -0.09 9.28
C ARG A 160 31.48 0.66 8.35
N PRO A 161 30.14 0.52 8.46
CA PRO A 161 29.27 1.51 7.86
C PRO A 161 29.35 2.74 8.77
N ALA A 162 30.32 3.61 8.51
CA ALA A 162 30.21 5.02 8.87
C ALA A 162 29.29 5.69 7.85
N ALA A 163 28.03 5.26 7.81
CA ALA A 163 26.98 6.11 7.28
C ALA A 163 26.60 7.04 8.41
N ALA A 164 26.79 8.34 8.21
CA ALA A 164 26.18 9.37 9.04
C ALA A 164 24.70 8.98 9.20
N ARG A 165 24.32 8.54 10.40
CA ARG A 165 22.91 8.31 10.72
C ARG A 165 22.28 9.68 10.59
N SER A 166 21.53 9.91 9.51
CA SER A 166 20.51 10.95 9.49
C SER A 166 19.76 10.81 10.81
N ALA A 167 19.75 11.86 11.62
CA ALA A 167 19.06 11.83 12.91
C ALA A 167 17.64 11.32 12.64
N ASP A 168 17.33 10.13 13.17
CA ASP A 168 16.02 9.52 12.98
C ASP A 168 14.99 10.49 13.56
N PRO A 169 14.08 11.08 12.76
CA PRO A 169 13.19 12.13 13.23
C PRO A 169 12.12 11.62 14.22
N GLY A 170 12.26 10.40 14.74
CA GLY A 170 11.27 9.79 15.60
C GLY A 170 9.96 9.43 14.88
N PRO A 171 8.98 8.92 15.63
CA PRO A 171 7.64 8.66 15.13
C PRO A 171 6.96 9.97 14.73
N SER A 172 6.26 9.97 13.60
CA SER A 172 5.46 11.13 13.21
C SER A 172 4.26 11.24 14.15
N PRO A 173 4.01 12.40 14.79
CA PRO A 173 2.83 12.60 15.63
C PRO A 173 1.52 12.55 14.83
N LEU A 174 1.61 12.70 13.50
CA LEU A 174 0.47 12.68 12.61
C LEU A 174 0.84 12.01 11.27
N PRO A 175 0.67 10.67 11.15
CA PRO A 175 0.99 9.95 9.92
C PRO A 175 0.06 10.40 8.77
N ARG A 176 0.56 10.34 7.53
CA ARG A 176 -0.28 10.45 6.35
C ARG A 176 -1.18 9.22 6.26
N LEU A 177 -2.43 9.40 5.84
CA LEU A 177 -3.34 8.29 5.61
C LEU A 177 -3.70 8.22 4.13
N VAL A 178 -3.79 7.02 3.59
CA VAL A 178 -4.30 6.78 2.25
C VAL A 178 -5.40 5.73 2.33
N VAL A 179 -6.58 6.08 1.85
CA VAL A 179 -7.69 5.15 1.67
C VAL A 179 -7.64 4.62 0.24
N LEU A 180 -7.54 3.30 0.09
CA LEU A 180 -7.59 2.61 -1.18
C LEU A 180 -8.95 1.92 -1.31
N ALA A 181 -9.80 2.42 -2.20
CA ALA A 181 -11.16 1.93 -2.40
C ALA A 181 -11.30 1.23 -3.76
N ASP A 182 -11.39 -0.09 -3.77
CA ASP A 182 -11.65 -0.85 -4.99
C ASP A 182 -13.15 -0.91 -5.29
N ASP A 183 -13.50 -0.85 -6.57
CA ASP A 183 -14.88 -0.86 -7.07
C ASP A 183 -15.79 0.14 -6.34
N PHE A 184 -15.34 1.41 -6.30
CA PHE A 184 -16.06 2.50 -5.66
C PHE A 184 -17.47 2.69 -6.22
N ASP A 185 -17.71 2.39 -7.49
CA ASP A 185 -19.05 2.40 -8.08
C ASP A 185 -20.02 1.41 -7.44
N ALA A 186 -19.53 0.30 -6.88
CA ALA A 186 -20.34 -0.68 -6.14
C ALA A 186 -20.72 -0.18 -4.73
N LEU A 187 -19.99 0.79 -4.18
CA LEU A 187 -20.36 1.47 -2.93
C LEU A 187 -21.40 2.57 -3.16
N VAL A 188 -21.28 3.28 -4.29
CA VAL A 188 -22.14 4.41 -4.65
C VAL A 188 -23.49 3.94 -5.20
N ALA A 189 -23.57 2.73 -5.77
CA ALA A 189 -24.79 2.13 -6.27
C ALA A 189 -25.28 0.94 -5.41
N PRO A 190 -26.57 0.88 -5.03
CA PRO A 190 -27.62 1.86 -5.33
C PRO A 190 -27.42 3.16 -4.55
N ALA A 191 -27.98 4.26 -5.07
CA ALA A 191 -27.77 5.59 -4.53
C ALA A 191 -28.09 5.67 -3.02
N LEU A 192 -27.41 6.60 -2.34
CA LEU A 192 -27.58 6.86 -0.91
C LEU A 192 -29.06 7.00 -0.54
N GLY A 193 -29.54 6.15 0.38
CA GLY A 193 -30.93 6.15 0.84
C GLY A 193 -31.85 5.15 0.12
N SER A 194 -31.37 4.42 -0.89
CA SER A 194 -32.15 3.36 -1.54
C SER A 194 -32.35 2.15 -0.60
N PRO A 195 -33.55 1.53 -0.60
CA PRO A 195 -33.76 0.28 0.13
C PRO A 195 -32.87 -0.82 -0.46
N GLY A 196 -32.02 -1.45 0.37
CA GLY A 196 -31.15 -2.54 -0.05
C GLY A 196 -29.75 -2.54 0.59
N ARG A 197 -29.14 -1.36 0.84
CA ARG A 197 -27.80 -1.24 1.46
C ARG A 197 -27.59 0.06 2.26
N PRO A 198 -28.34 0.32 3.36
CA PRO A 198 -28.20 1.57 4.12
C PRO A 198 -26.79 1.81 4.70
N ALA A 199 -26.02 0.75 4.96
CA ALA A 199 -24.67 0.87 5.51
C ALA A 199 -23.60 1.31 4.49
N ALA A 200 -23.79 1.02 3.20
CA ALA A 200 -22.93 1.56 2.12
C ALA A 200 -22.95 3.09 2.14
N GLY A 201 -24.11 3.66 2.43
CA GLY A 201 -24.29 5.10 2.51
C GLY A 201 -23.46 5.82 3.57
N SER A 202 -23.14 5.17 4.69
CA SER A 202 -22.26 5.76 5.70
C SER A 202 -20.81 5.77 5.24
N VAL A 203 -20.37 4.67 4.59
CA VAL A 203 -19.03 4.57 4.02
C VAL A 203 -18.84 5.61 2.91
N VAL A 204 -19.79 5.71 1.97
CA VAL A 204 -19.74 6.71 0.89
C VAL A 204 -19.62 8.13 1.46
N ARG A 205 -20.44 8.49 2.46
CA ARG A 205 -20.34 9.82 3.10
C ARG A 205 -18.97 10.08 3.74
N ALA A 206 -18.37 9.07 4.38
CA ALA A 206 -17.04 9.20 4.95
C ALA A 206 -15.97 9.36 3.86
N LEU A 207 -16.05 8.60 2.76
CA LEU A 207 -15.15 8.73 1.61
C LEU A 207 -15.31 10.08 0.88
N GLU A 208 -16.53 10.59 0.77
CA GLU A 208 -16.78 11.94 0.23
C GLU A 208 -16.21 13.04 1.13
N ALA A 209 -16.25 12.87 2.45
CA ALA A 209 -15.56 13.78 3.37
C ALA A 209 -14.04 13.73 3.18
N VAL A 210 -13.45 12.55 2.93
CA VAL A 210 -12.03 12.44 2.55
C VAL A 210 -11.77 13.17 1.23
N ALA A 211 -12.59 12.97 0.20
CA ALA A 211 -12.42 13.62 -1.10
C ALA A 211 -12.52 15.16 -1.01
N ARG A 212 -13.35 15.68 -0.10
CA ARG A 212 -13.57 17.12 0.08
C ARG A 212 -12.48 17.79 0.93
N ASP A 213 -12.16 17.21 2.09
CA ASP A 213 -11.33 17.84 3.11
C ASP A 213 -9.98 17.14 3.32
N GLY A 214 -9.83 15.91 2.82
CA GLY A 214 -8.72 15.03 3.15
C GLY A 214 -7.35 15.60 2.76
N GLY A 215 -7.23 16.31 1.64
CA GLY A 215 -5.97 16.95 1.23
C GLY A 215 -5.39 17.86 2.30
N ARG A 216 -6.22 18.74 2.90
CA ARG A 216 -5.81 19.62 4.01
C ARG A 216 -5.42 18.82 5.26
N LEU A 217 -6.06 17.68 5.48
CA LEU A 217 -5.89 16.81 6.66
C LEU A 217 -4.80 15.74 6.50
N GLY A 218 -4.12 15.69 5.35
CA GLY A 218 -3.14 14.65 5.02
C GLY A 218 -3.76 13.25 4.89
N VAL A 219 -5.02 13.18 4.46
CA VAL A 219 -5.76 11.97 4.15
C VAL A 219 -6.08 11.95 2.65
N HIS A 220 -5.53 10.98 1.95
CA HIS A 220 -5.66 10.83 0.51
C HIS A 220 -6.64 9.70 0.16
N LEU A 221 -7.23 9.76 -1.02
CA LEU A 221 -8.18 8.76 -1.51
C LEU A 221 -7.75 8.32 -2.90
N VAL A 222 -7.50 7.03 -3.06
CA VAL A 222 -7.29 6.40 -4.37
C VAL A 222 -8.42 5.42 -4.57
N ALA A 223 -9.21 5.58 -5.62
CA ALA A 223 -10.33 4.69 -5.86
C ALA A 223 -10.34 4.14 -7.29
N THR A 224 -10.94 2.96 -7.46
CA THR A 224 -11.20 2.39 -8.78
C THR A 224 -12.68 2.43 -9.12
N SER A 225 -13.00 2.51 -10.42
CA SER A 225 -14.38 2.41 -10.90
C SER A 225 -14.47 1.66 -12.23
N ALA A 226 -15.41 0.71 -12.31
CA ALA A 226 -15.81 0.07 -13.55
C ALA A 226 -16.84 0.88 -14.34
N ARG A 227 -17.54 1.76 -13.63
CA ARG A 227 -18.75 2.45 -14.08
C ARG A 227 -18.57 3.95 -13.81
N PRO A 228 -17.81 4.66 -14.66
CA PRO A 228 -17.60 6.10 -14.49
C PRO A 228 -18.94 6.87 -14.47
N ASP A 229 -19.94 6.39 -15.21
CA ASP A 229 -21.32 6.88 -15.21
C ASP A 229 -21.99 6.87 -13.82
N ARG A 230 -21.55 5.99 -12.91
CA ARG A 230 -22.08 5.91 -11.53
C ARG A 230 -21.31 6.78 -10.54
N THR A 231 -20.13 7.27 -10.93
CA THR A 231 -19.23 8.00 -10.02
C THR A 231 -18.98 9.44 -10.44
N GLU A 232 -19.44 9.85 -11.63
CA GLU A 232 -19.21 11.19 -12.20
C GLU A 232 -19.65 12.35 -11.30
N ASP A 233 -20.75 12.15 -10.56
CA ASP A 233 -21.31 13.16 -9.64
C ASP A 233 -20.74 13.12 -8.22
N THR A 234 -19.74 12.26 -7.97
CA THR A 234 -19.11 12.15 -6.65
C THR A 234 -18.09 13.25 -6.42
N GLU A 235 -17.84 13.58 -5.15
CA GLU A 235 -16.77 14.54 -4.80
C GLU A 235 -15.39 14.07 -5.24
N LEU A 236 -15.16 12.75 -5.24
CA LEU A 236 -13.92 12.18 -5.73
C LEU A 236 -13.75 12.45 -7.22
N ALA A 237 -14.76 12.20 -8.05
CA ALA A 237 -14.67 12.47 -9.48
C ALA A 237 -14.45 13.98 -9.72
N ARG A 238 -15.20 14.86 -9.07
CA ARG A 238 -15.03 16.31 -9.23
C ARG A 238 -13.66 16.83 -8.75
N GLY A 239 -13.13 16.26 -7.66
CA GLY A 239 -11.90 16.74 -7.00
C GLY A 239 -10.60 16.06 -7.44
N ALA A 240 -10.65 14.86 -8.02
CA ALA A 240 -9.46 14.13 -8.46
C ALA A 240 -8.79 14.81 -9.65
N ARG A 241 -7.63 15.42 -9.40
CA ARG A 241 -6.79 16.03 -10.43
C ARG A 241 -5.95 15.03 -11.22
N LEU A 242 -5.70 13.87 -10.61
CA LEU A 242 -5.04 12.74 -11.26
C LEU A 242 -6.10 11.71 -11.63
N ARG A 243 -6.18 11.38 -12.92
CA ARG A 243 -7.12 10.39 -13.44
C ARG A 243 -6.41 9.39 -14.32
N ILE A 244 -6.66 8.12 -14.09
CA ILE A 244 -6.15 7.03 -14.91
C ILE A 244 -7.33 6.39 -15.63
N VAL A 245 -7.21 6.23 -16.94
CA VAL A 245 -8.17 5.45 -17.74
C VAL A 245 -7.42 4.25 -18.31
N LEU A 246 -7.82 3.05 -17.89
CA LEU A 246 -7.27 1.78 -18.35
C LEU A 246 -8.01 1.30 -19.60
N ASP A 247 -7.24 0.72 -20.51
CA ASP A 247 -7.76 0.15 -21.75
C ASP A 247 -8.56 -1.13 -21.46
N ALA A 248 -9.56 -1.41 -22.30
CA ALA A 248 -10.30 -2.66 -22.23
C ALA A 248 -9.38 -3.85 -22.54
N PRO A 249 -9.51 -4.99 -21.83
CA PRO A 249 -8.80 -6.20 -22.23
C PRO A 249 -9.33 -6.67 -23.58
N VAL A 250 -8.43 -7.20 -24.41
CA VAL A 250 -8.85 -7.85 -25.66
C VAL A 250 -9.31 -9.27 -25.37
N LEU A 251 -10.39 -9.70 -26.03
CA LEU A 251 -11.04 -10.99 -25.84
C LEU A 251 -11.27 -11.66 -27.20
N PRO A 252 -10.81 -12.91 -27.42
CA PRO A 252 -10.05 -13.75 -26.48
C PRO A 252 -8.60 -13.25 -26.28
N PRO A 253 -7.94 -13.58 -25.15
CA PRO A 253 -6.58 -13.14 -24.90
C PRO A 253 -5.59 -13.74 -25.92
N SER A 254 -4.79 -12.88 -26.55
CA SER A 254 -3.69 -13.27 -27.45
C SER A 254 -2.32 -13.10 -26.77
N PRO A 255 -1.32 -13.97 -27.02
CA PRO A 255 0.04 -13.78 -26.54
C PRO A 255 0.72 -12.51 -27.07
N ASP A 256 0.29 -12.03 -28.24
CA ASP A 256 0.84 -10.83 -28.90
C ASP A 256 0.21 -9.53 -28.36
N GLU A 257 -0.84 -9.64 -27.55
CA GLU A 257 -1.55 -8.49 -27.00
C GLU A 257 -1.02 -8.09 -25.63
N PRO A 258 -1.04 -6.78 -25.32
CA PRO A 258 -0.57 -6.30 -24.03
C PRO A 258 -1.43 -6.86 -22.90
N ALA A 259 -0.77 -7.34 -21.86
CA ALA A 259 -1.45 -7.74 -20.63
C ALA A 259 -2.27 -6.55 -20.04
N PRO A 260 -3.30 -6.85 -19.23
CA PRO A 260 -4.05 -5.84 -18.49
C PRO A 260 -3.14 -4.85 -17.74
N GLY A 261 -3.65 -3.64 -17.51
CA GLY A 261 -2.95 -2.53 -16.85
C GLY A 261 -2.39 -1.48 -17.80
N ARG A 262 -2.56 -1.63 -19.11
CA ARG A 262 -2.28 -0.54 -20.07
C ARG A 262 -3.33 0.56 -19.91
N GLY A 263 -2.89 1.81 -19.96
CA GLY A 263 -3.80 2.95 -19.90
C GLY A 263 -3.10 4.29 -20.08
N ARG A 264 -3.83 5.34 -19.72
CA ARG A 264 -3.39 6.73 -19.81
C ARG A 264 -3.58 7.43 -18.47
N LEU A 265 -2.55 8.13 -18.00
CA LEU A 265 -2.61 9.04 -16.86
C LEU A 265 -2.82 10.46 -17.37
N GLY A 266 -3.95 11.08 -16.99
CA GLY A 266 -4.19 12.51 -17.11
C GLY A 266 -3.57 13.26 -15.93
N HIS A 267 -2.79 14.29 -16.24
CA HIS A 267 -2.13 15.18 -15.29
C HIS A 267 -2.95 16.48 -15.11
N PRO A 268 -2.77 17.20 -13.99
CA PRO A 268 -3.48 18.47 -13.74
C PRO A 268 -3.18 19.56 -14.77
N ASP A 269 -2.02 19.49 -15.42
CA ASP A 269 -1.57 20.40 -16.48
C ASP A 269 -2.16 20.05 -17.87
N GLY A 270 -3.04 19.05 -17.96
CA GLY A 270 -3.64 18.57 -19.18
C GLY A 270 -2.77 17.57 -19.97
N ARG A 271 -1.55 17.29 -19.52
CA ARG A 271 -0.69 16.28 -20.13
C ARG A 271 -1.31 14.89 -19.96
N VAL A 272 -1.23 14.08 -21.01
CA VAL A 272 -1.64 12.67 -20.96
C VAL A 272 -0.42 11.79 -21.19
N THR A 273 -0.14 10.88 -20.27
CA THR A 273 1.00 9.96 -20.35
C THR A 273 0.50 8.53 -20.50
N PRO A 274 0.73 7.86 -21.64
CA PRO A 274 0.44 6.43 -21.75
C PRO A 274 1.40 5.63 -20.86
N PHE A 275 0.93 4.53 -20.30
CA PHE A 275 1.76 3.68 -19.45
C PHE A 275 1.25 2.24 -19.39
N GLN A 276 2.12 1.36 -18.91
CA GLN A 276 1.79 0.01 -18.46
C GLN A 276 1.88 0.00 -16.93
N GLY A 277 0.77 -0.31 -16.26
CA GLY A 277 0.70 -0.49 -14.82
C GLY A 277 1.56 -1.66 -14.32
N GLY A 278 2.12 -1.51 -13.13
CA GLY A 278 2.87 -2.56 -12.47
C GLY A 278 1.98 -3.73 -12.06
N ARG A 279 2.53 -4.95 -12.10
CA ARG A 279 1.90 -6.17 -11.56
C ARG A 279 2.72 -6.65 -10.37
N VAL A 280 2.08 -6.76 -9.20
CA VAL A 280 2.72 -7.11 -7.92
C VAL A 280 2.23 -8.45 -7.36
N THR A 281 1.11 -8.98 -7.86
CA THR A 281 0.58 -10.29 -7.48
C THR A 281 1.03 -11.43 -8.41
N GLY A 282 1.83 -11.11 -9.43
CA GLY A 282 2.45 -12.11 -10.30
C GLY A 282 3.43 -13.01 -9.52
N ARG A 283 3.55 -14.28 -9.93
CA ARG A 283 4.57 -15.17 -9.37
C ARG A 283 5.96 -14.74 -9.82
N ILE A 284 6.91 -14.71 -8.89
CA ILE A 284 8.30 -14.35 -9.16
C ILE A 284 8.94 -15.41 -10.06
N PRO A 285 9.53 -15.05 -11.22
CA PRO A 285 10.14 -16.01 -12.15
C PRO A 285 11.22 -16.91 -11.51
N ARG A 286 11.95 -16.41 -10.49
CA ARG A 286 13.01 -17.16 -9.77
C ARG A 286 12.49 -18.23 -8.81
N THR A 287 11.24 -18.12 -8.34
CA THR A 287 10.57 -19.22 -7.61
C THR A 287 9.86 -20.16 -8.59
N ALA A 288 9.57 -19.69 -9.80
CA ALA A 288 8.99 -20.47 -10.89
C ALA A 288 10.02 -21.09 -11.85
N THR A 289 11.32 -21.14 -11.52
CA THR A 289 12.25 -21.96 -12.30
C THR A 289 12.05 -23.42 -11.93
N LEU A 290 11.16 -24.10 -12.65
CA LEU A 290 11.30 -25.54 -12.86
C LEU A 290 12.64 -25.73 -13.58
N ARG A 291 13.73 -25.88 -12.83
CA ARG A 291 14.94 -26.46 -13.41
C ARG A 291 14.53 -27.84 -13.93
N PRO A 292 14.81 -28.19 -15.21
CA PRO A 292 14.48 -29.51 -15.71
C PRO A 292 15.10 -30.55 -14.78
N THR A 293 14.25 -31.38 -14.18
CA THR A 293 14.66 -32.48 -13.31
C THR A 293 14.66 -33.75 -14.11
N VAL A 294 15.79 -34.44 -14.12
CA VAL A 294 15.89 -35.81 -14.62
C VAL A 294 15.53 -36.72 -13.46
N VAL A 295 14.50 -37.54 -13.62
CA VAL A 295 14.13 -38.58 -12.66
C VAL A 295 14.35 -39.92 -13.36
N PRO A 296 15.17 -40.83 -12.81
CA PRO A 296 15.31 -42.18 -13.35
C PRO A 296 13.95 -42.90 -13.24
N LEU A 297 13.54 -43.53 -14.34
CA LEU A 297 12.23 -44.16 -14.47
C LEU A 297 12.45 -45.67 -14.50
N GLU A 298 12.13 -46.33 -13.40
CA GLU A 298 12.20 -47.78 -13.28
C GLU A 298 11.03 -48.43 -14.05
N TRP A 299 11.29 -49.60 -14.65
CA TRP A 299 10.33 -50.27 -15.52
C TRP A 299 9.01 -50.61 -14.81
N GLU A 300 9.07 -50.93 -13.52
CA GLU A 300 7.92 -51.27 -12.68
C GLU A 300 7.01 -50.07 -12.39
N ARG A 301 7.48 -48.84 -12.65
CA ARG A 301 6.76 -47.58 -12.42
C ARG A 301 6.34 -46.90 -13.71
N MET A 302 6.50 -47.58 -14.85
CA MET A 302 6.11 -47.05 -16.14
C MET A 302 4.58 -46.92 -16.24
N GLY A 303 4.10 -45.68 -16.32
CA GLY A 303 2.66 -45.36 -16.31
C GLY A 303 2.22 -44.53 -15.10
N ASP A 304 3.03 -44.46 -14.04
CA ASP A 304 2.80 -43.54 -12.93
C ASP A 304 2.93 -42.08 -13.41
N PRO A 305 2.07 -41.16 -12.93
CA PRO A 305 2.29 -39.74 -13.20
C PRO A 305 3.63 -39.29 -12.61
N PRO A 306 4.40 -38.44 -13.32
CA PRO A 306 5.69 -37.97 -12.82
C PRO A 306 5.51 -37.29 -11.46
N THR A 307 6.41 -37.61 -10.51
CA THR A 307 6.37 -37.03 -9.17
C THR A 307 6.51 -35.51 -9.27
N ARG A 308 5.43 -34.79 -8.96
CA ARG A 308 5.43 -33.32 -8.97
C ARG A 308 6.31 -32.83 -7.82
N ARG A 309 7.41 -32.15 -8.14
CA ARG A 309 8.21 -31.49 -7.11
C ARG A 309 7.43 -30.29 -6.56
N PRO A 310 7.31 -30.14 -5.23
CA PRO A 310 6.77 -28.90 -4.66
C PRO A 310 7.71 -27.75 -5.01
N VAL A 311 7.15 -26.68 -5.58
CA VAL A 311 7.90 -25.45 -5.85
C VAL A 311 8.37 -24.89 -4.50
N ARG A 312 9.66 -24.61 -4.36
CA ARG A 312 10.19 -24.02 -3.12
C ARG A 312 9.75 -22.56 -3.07
N GLU A 313 8.73 -22.28 -2.27
CA GLU A 313 8.28 -20.91 -2.01
C GLU A 313 9.36 -20.18 -1.19
N LEU A 314 9.75 -18.99 -1.63
CA LEU A 314 10.78 -18.20 -0.99
C LEU A 314 10.12 -17.33 0.10
N GLY A 315 10.10 -17.81 1.35
CA GLY A 315 9.50 -17.05 2.45
C GLY A 315 7.98 -16.89 2.34
N ASN A 316 7.46 -15.72 2.74
CA ASN A 316 6.03 -15.43 2.98
C ASN A 316 5.10 -15.53 1.75
N GLY A 317 5.59 -15.90 0.57
CA GLY A 317 4.72 -16.14 -0.59
C GLY A 317 5.46 -16.06 -1.93
N PRO A 318 4.79 -16.45 -3.03
CA PRO A 318 5.42 -16.51 -4.35
C PRO A 318 5.39 -15.19 -5.13
N THR A 319 4.87 -14.10 -4.57
CA THR A 319 4.59 -12.84 -5.28
C THR A 319 5.56 -11.71 -4.91
N ASP A 320 5.70 -10.72 -5.80
CA ASP A 320 6.51 -9.52 -5.52
C ASP A 320 5.96 -8.75 -4.31
N LEU A 321 4.64 -8.70 -4.13
CA LEU A 321 3.97 -8.08 -2.98
C LEU A 321 4.34 -8.77 -1.66
N ALA A 322 4.30 -10.11 -1.59
CA ALA A 322 4.66 -10.86 -0.39
C ALA A 322 6.14 -10.69 -0.04
N LEU A 323 7.00 -10.69 -1.07
CA LEU A 323 8.43 -10.44 -0.89
C LEU A 323 8.69 -9.01 -0.37
N LEU A 324 8.00 -8.01 -0.92
CA LEU A 324 8.06 -6.62 -0.47
C LEU A 324 7.59 -6.49 0.98
N ALA A 325 6.42 -7.04 1.33
CA ALA A 325 5.88 -7.04 2.68
C ALA A 325 6.88 -7.62 3.69
N SER A 326 7.50 -8.77 3.36
CA SER A 326 8.53 -9.40 4.18
C SER A 326 9.78 -8.51 4.36
N ALA A 327 10.21 -7.81 3.31
CA ALA A 327 11.33 -6.88 3.37
C ALA A 327 11.00 -5.65 4.23
N LEU A 328 9.81 -5.07 4.06
CA LEU A 328 9.33 -3.93 4.84
C LEU A 328 9.21 -4.26 6.32
N GLU A 329 8.72 -5.45 6.67
CA GLU A 329 8.63 -5.92 8.06
C GLU A 329 10.01 -6.01 8.73
N ARG A 330 11.02 -6.51 8.01
CA ARG A 330 12.40 -6.52 8.52
C ARG A 330 12.97 -5.11 8.66
N ALA A 331 12.71 -4.24 7.68
CA ALA A 331 13.17 -2.86 7.72
C ALA A 331 12.54 -2.09 8.89
N ALA A 332 11.22 -2.19 9.08
CA ALA A 332 10.49 -1.54 10.17
C ALA A 332 11.03 -1.95 11.54
N ARG A 333 11.25 -3.25 11.78
CA ARG A 333 11.86 -3.75 13.02
C ARG A 333 13.28 -3.23 13.24
N SER A 334 14.08 -3.06 12.18
CA SER A 334 15.46 -2.57 12.32
C SER A 334 15.54 -1.11 12.79
N VAL A 335 14.48 -0.34 12.61
CA VAL A 335 14.38 1.07 13.02
C VAL A 335 13.33 1.30 14.12
N ASN A 336 12.78 0.24 14.70
CA ASN A 336 11.68 0.28 15.67
C ASN A 336 10.48 1.14 15.20
N ALA A 337 10.13 1.07 13.91
CA ALA A 337 8.93 1.71 13.38
C ALA A 337 7.71 0.85 13.74
N GLU A 338 6.92 1.31 14.70
CA GLU A 338 5.68 0.64 15.10
C GLU A 338 4.58 0.81 14.04
N ARG A 339 3.72 -0.21 13.92
CA ARG A 339 2.55 -0.12 13.05
C ARG A 339 1.50 0.79 13.68
N LEU A 340 0.72 1.48 12.85
CA LEU A 340 -0.39 2.28 13.35
C LEU A 340 -1.47 1.40 13.99
N PRO A 341 -2.08 1.85 15.10
CA PRO A 341 -3.24 1.18 15.66
C PRO A 341 -4.45 1.33 14.75
N ALA A 342 -5.39 0.39 14.84
CA ALA A 342 -6.70 0.49 14.20
C ALA A 342 -7.41 1.79 14.59
N LEU A 343 -8.17 2.39 13.66
CA LEU A 343 -8.94 3.60 13.97
C LEU A 343 -10.04 3.26 15.00
N ALA A 344 -10.05 3.90 16.17
CA ALA A 344 -11.17 3.71 17.09
C ALA A 344 -12.47 4.33 16.52
N PRO A 345 -13.66 3.70 16.70
CA PRO A 345 -13.92 2.45 17.42
C PRO A 345 -13.75 1.17 16.56
N PHE A 346 -13.30 1.29 15.32
CA PHE A 346 -13.13 0.16 14.40
C PHE A 346 -11.95 -0.73 14.82
N THR A 347 -12.26 -1.89 15.39
CA THR A 347 -11.28 -2.96 15.66
C THR A 347 -11.34 -3.98 14.53
N ALA A 348 -10.18 -4.30 13.93
CA ALA A 348 -10.07 -5.24 12.81
C ALA A 348 -10.59 -6.65 13.15
#